data_AF-A0A671SZK0-F1
#
_entry.id   AF-A0A671SZK0-F1
#
_cell.length_a   1.000
_cell.length_b   1.000
_cell.length_c   1.000
_cell.angle_alpha   90.00
_cell.angle_beta   90.00
_cell.angle_gamma   90.00
#
_symmetry.space_group_name_H-M   'P 1'
#
loop_
_entity.id
_entity.type
_entity.pdbx_description
1 polymer ?
#
loop_
_entity_poly.entity_id
_entity_poly.type
_entity_poly.pdbx_seq_one_letter_code
_entity_poly.pdbx_strand_id
1 'polypeptide(L)' 'MEQITLLKSEVRRLERNQEREKSVANLEYLKNVLLQFIFLRSGSERQALLPVIHTMLQLSPEEKSKLAAIAQGALLL' A
#
# COMPACT_ATOMS: atom_id res chain seq x y z
N MET A 1 28.05 30.30 -12.17
CA MET A 1 26.90 30.03 -11.26
C MET A 1 25.76 29.29 -11.96
N GLU A 2 25.51 29.53 -13.24
CA GLU A 2 24.42 28.91 -14.01
C GLU A 2 24.46 27.37 -14.05
N GLN A 3 25.63 26.76 -14.25
CA GLN A 3 25.78 25.30 -14.22
C GLN A 3 25.37 24.68 -12.87
N ILE A 4 25.68 25.34 -11.74
CA ILE A 4 25.30 24.85 -10.40
C ILE A 4 23.79 24.91 -10.23
N THR A 5 23.15 25.96 -10.74
CA THR A 5 21.68 26.09 -10.70
C THR A 5 21.00 25.00 -11.52
N LEU A 6 21.52 24.72 -12.73
CA LEU A 6 21.03 23.66 -13.62
C LEU A 6 21.20 22.27 -13.00
N LEU A 7 22.36 21.97 -12.41
CA LEU A 7 22.58 20.69 -11.73
C LEU A 7 21.62 20.50 -10.54
N LYS A 8 21.40 21.54 -9.73
CA LYS A 8 20.44 21.49 -8.62
C LYS A 8 19.00 21.26 -9.09
N SER A 9 18.58 21.83 -10.22
CA SER A 9 17.25 21.56 -10.78
C SER A 9 17.10 20.14 -11.28
N GLU A 10 18.15 19.59 -11.89
CA GLU A 10 18.14 18.21 -12.38
C GLU A 10 18.10 17.20 -11.23
N VAL A 11 18.86 17.41 -10.15
CA VAL A 11 18.79 16.57 -8.94
C VAL A 11 17.37 16.55 -8.38
N ARG A 12 16.74 17.72 -8.19
CA ARG A 12 15.34 17.79 -7.71
C ARG A 12 14.35 17.12 -8.66
N ARG A 13 14.60 17.15 -9.97
CA ARG A 13 13.78 16.47 -10.98
C ARG A 13 13.91 14.95 -10.84
N LEU A 14 15.13 14.46 -10.68
CA LEU A 14 15.42 13.04 -10.48
C LEU A 14 14.81 12.52 -9.16
N GLU A 15 14.91 13.28 -8.07
CA GLU A 15 14.30 12.93 -6.79
C GLU A 15 12.79 12.73 -6.92
N ARG A 16 12.08 13.69 -7.54
CA ARG A 16 10.63 13.56 -7.79
C ARG A 16 10.28 12.39 -8.70
N ASN A 17 11.10 12.11 -9.71
CA ASN A 17 10.88 10.95 -10.58
C ASN A 17 11.05 9.65 -9.79
N GLN A 18 12.06 9.56 -8.93
CA GLN A 18 12.27 8.40 -8.08
C GLN A 18 11.12 8.20 -7.08
N GLU A 19 10.59 9.28 -6.50
CA GLU A 19 9.40 9.23 -5.64
C GLU A 19 8.16 8.72 -6.39
N ARG A 20 7.97 9.15 -7.65
CA ARG A 20 6.90 8.64 -8.52
C ARG A 20 7.07 7.16 -8.82
N GLU A 21 8.27 6.72 -9.18
CA GLU A 21 8.57 5.31 -9.44
C GLU A 21 8.32 4.45 -8.20
N LYS A 22 8.77 4.90 -7.02
CA LYS A 22 8.48 4.25 -5.73
C LYS A 22 6.98 4.17 -5.47
N SER A 23 6.24 5.25 -5.76
CA SER A 23 4.78 5.29 -5.59
C SER A 23 4.07 4.27 -6.51
N VAL A 24 4.51 4.15 -7.77
CA VAL A 24 3.99 3.14 -8.71
C VAL A 24 4.28 1.72 -8.21
N ALA A 25 5.51 1.45 -7.76
CA ALA A 25 5.87 0.14 -7.21
C ALA A 25 5.04 -0.22 -5.96
N ASN A 26 4.80 0.75 -5.07
CA ASN A 26 3.96 0.57 -3.89
C ASN A 26 2.50 0.26 -4.25
N LEU A 27 1.95 0.92 -5.29
CA LEU A 27 0.60 0.65 -5.78
C LEU A 27 0.47 -0.75 -6.39
N GLU A 28 1.47 -1.18 -7.16
CA GLU A 28 1.52 -2.53 -7.73
C GLU A 28 1.58 -3.60 -6.63
N TYR A 29 2.39 -3.38 -5.61
CA TYR A 29 2.43 -4.27 -4.44
C TYR A 29 1.10 -4.30 -3.69
N LEU A 30 0.50 -3.13 -3.42
CA LEU A 30 -0.80 -3.04 -2.76
C LEU A 30 -1.87 -3.81 -3.54
N LYS A 31 -1.91 -3.67 -4.87
CA LYS A 31 -2.80 -4.44 -5.75
C LYS A 31 -2.62 -5.94 -5.52
N ASN A 32 -1.37 -6.43 -5.51
CA ASN A 32 -1.10 -7.85 -5.32
C ASN A 32 -1.55 -8.37 -3.95
N VAL A 33 -1.31 -7.60 -2.88
CA VAL A 33 -1.78 -7.93 -1.52
C VAL A 33 -3.31 -7.95 -1.45
N LEU A 34 -4.00 -6.99 -2.07
CA LEU A 34 -5.47 -6.96 -2.10
C LEU A 34 -6.03 -8.15 -2.88
N LEU A 35 -5.44 -8.51 -4.02
CA LEU A 35 -5.85 -9.70 -4.77
C LEU A 35 -5.68 -10.97 -3.93
N GLN A 36 -4.53 -11.14 -3.26
CA GLN A 36 -4.33 -12.27 -2.33
C GLN A 36 -5.40 -12.27 -1.23
N PHE A 37 -5.68 -11.12 -0.62
CA PHE A 37 -6.71 -11.01 0.42
C PHE A 37 -8.11 -11.36 -0.08
N ILE A 38 -8.45 -11.04 -1.33
CA ILE A 38 -9.77 -11.35 -1.91
C ILE A 38 -9.90 -12.85 -2.20
N PHE A 39 -8.85 -13.49 -2.72
CA PHE A 39 -8.90 -14.89 -3.15
C PHE A 39 -8.63 -15.91 -2.04
N LEU A 40 -7.95 -15.52 -0.96
CA LEU A 40 -7.76 -16.39 0.19
C LEU A 40 -9.09 -16.65 0.90
N ARG A 41 -9.30 -17.89 1.34
CA ARG A 41 -10.41 -18.23 2.23
C ARG A 41 -10.21 -17.54 3.58
N SER A 42 -11.31 -17.35 4.29
CA SER A 42 -11.27 -16.90 5.69
C SER A 42 -10.36 -17.81 6.52
N GLY A 43 -9.52 -17.22 7.36
CA GLY A 43 -8.51 -17.97 8.11
C GLY A 43 -7.27 -17.15 8.45
N SER A 44 -6.25 -17.84 8.98
CA SER A 44 -5.00 -17.22 9.44
C SER A 44 -4.23 -16.53 8.31
N GLU A 45 -4.15 -17.15 7.13
CA GLU A 45 -3.45 -16.59 5.97
C GLU A 45 -4.06 -15.26 5.52
N ARG A 46 -5.40 -15.20 5.44
CA ARG A 46 -6.12 -13.96 5.09
C ARG A 46 -5.94 -12.89 6.16
N GLN A 47 -5.91 -13.27 7.43
CA GLN A 47 -5.66 -12.35 8.55
C GLN A 47 -4.22 -11.80 8.55
N ALA A 48 -3.24 -12.60 8.13
CA ALA A 48 -1.84 -12.18 8.07
C ALA A 48 -1.59 -11.02 7.09
N LEU A 49 -2.51 -10.78 6.14
CA LEU A 49 -2.43 -9.66 5.21
C LEU A 49 -2.96 -8.34 5.80
N LEU A 50 -3.75 -8.36 6.88
CA LEU A 50 -4.34 -7.16 7.48
C LEU A 50 -3.31 -6.09 7.89
N PRO A 51 -2.17 -6.43 8.54
CA PRO A 51 -1.15 -5.43 8.90
C PRO A 51 -0.54 -4.76 7.66
N VAL A 52 -0.39 -5.50 6.56
CA VAL A 52 0.17 -4.99 5.31
C VAL A 52 -0.81 -4.01 4.67
N ILE A 53 -2.08 -4.40 4.56
CA ILE A 53 -3.14 -3.54 4.01
C ILE A 53 -3.31 -2.29 4.88
N HIS A 54 -3.29 -2.43 6.21
CA HIS A 54 -3.36 -1.31 7.15
C HIS A 54 -2.20 -0.34 6.97
N THR A 55 -0.97 -0.83 6.85
CA THR A 55 0.21 0.01 6.64
C THR A 55 0.14 0.76 5.31
N MET A 56 -0.30 0.09 4.25
CA MET A 56 -0.33 0.68 2.90
C MET A 56 -1.48 1.67 2.71
N LEU A 57 -2.64 1.41 3.31
CA LEU A 57 -3.84 2.24 3.17
C LEU A 57 -4.10 3.18 4.35
N GLN A 58 -3.33 3.07 5.43
CA GLN A 58 -3.51 3.83 6.67
C GLN A 58 -4.95 3.71 7.21
N LEU A 59 -5.47 2.48 7.25
CA LEU A 59 -6.86 2.22 7.64
C LEU A 59 -7.19 2.80 9.02
N SER A 60 -8.37 3.38 9.13
CA SER A 60 -8.98 3.73 10.42
C SER A 60 -9.25 2.47 11.26
N PRO A 61 -9.45 2.61 12.59
CA PRO A 61 -9.83 1.50 13.44
C PRO A 61 -11.11 0.77 12.98
N GLU A 62 -12.08 1.53 12.47
CA GLU A 62 -13.34 1.00 11.95
C GLU A 62 -13.13 0.14 10.70
N GLU A 63 -12.39 0.65 9.71
CA GLU A 63 -12.08 -0.09 8.48
C GLU A 63 -11.27 -1.36 8.77
N LYS A 64 -10.30 -1.27 9.68
CA LYS A 64 -9.50 -2.41 10.13
C LYS A 64 -10.39 -3.48 10.79
N SER A 65 -11.35 -3.08 11.62
CA SER A 65 -12.29 -4.00 12.25
C SER A 65 -13.19 -4.71 11.22
N LYS A 66 -13.73 -3.97 10.24
CA LYS A 66 -14.53 -4.54 9.14
C LYS A 66 -13.75 -5.59 8.34
N LEU A 67 -12.50 -5.29 7.95
CA LEU A 67 -11.67 -6.25 7.23
C LEU A 67 -11.27 -7.45 8.11
N ALA A 68 -11.07 -7.26 9.41
CA ALA A 68 -10.77 -8.36 10.33
C ALA A 68 -11.95 -9.33 10.44
N ALA A 69 -13.18 -8.83 10.52
CA ALA A 69 -14.39 -9.65 10.51
C ALA A 69 -14.49 -10.50 9.21
N ILE A 70 -14.27 -9.87 8.06
CA ILE A 70 -14.23 -10.56 6.75
C ILE A 70 -13.13 -11.63 6.72
N ALA A 71 -11.94 -11.32 7.24
CA ALA A 71 -10.81 -12.24 7.27
C ALA A 71 -11.04 -13.46 8.18
N GLN A 72 -11.80 -13.27 9.25
CA GLN A 72 -12.22 -14.34 10.17
C GLN A 72 -13.42 -15.14 9.66
N GLY A 73 -14.09 -14.66 8.60
CA GLY A 73 -15.32 -15.28 8.09
C GLY A 73 -16.55 -14.99 8.96
N ALA A 74 -16.49 -13.98 9.81
CA ALA A 74 -17.67 -13.46 10.49
C ALA A 74 -18.57 -12.81 9.43
N LEU A 75 -19.76 -13.38 9.24
CA LEU A 75 -20.78 -12.81 8.36
C LEU A 75 -21.13 -11.42 8.92
N LEU A 76 -20.95 -10.37 8.11
CA LEU A 76 -21.60 -9.08 8.36
C LEU A 76 -23.10 -9.30 8.10
N LEU A 77 -23.84 -9.78 9.11
CA LEU A 77 -25.30 -9.72 9.15
C LEU A 77 -25.73 -8.45 9.86
#